data_AF-A0A4C1SP08-F1
#
_entry.id   AF-A0A4C1SP08-F1
#
_cell.length_a   1.000
_cell.length_b   1.000
_cell.length_c   1.000
_cell.angle_alpha   90.00
_cell.angle_beta   90.00
_cell.angle_gamma   90.00
#
_symmetry.space_group_name_H-M   'P 1'
#
loop_
_entity.id
_entity.type
_entity.pdbx_description
1 polymer ?
#
loop_
_entity_poly.entity_id
_entity_poly.type
_entity_poly.pdbx_seq_one_letter_code
_entity_poly.pdbx_strand_id
1 'polypeptide(L)'
;MLVRDPINKSIAKQTQEINGVLITPVDTIKYLGTYLTSELSRRDTIKARCKQAIRNAKGLIPFIKKTKMHWKIAKLIYKMVISPSMTYGLNVVALTKSNRTRLRQYEREILKDMLQAARNQPKLKHKKSSKEKQSPKSSRYTTTERKVGRPIYTWEDSLRQDLNYHNRNQEEWDTLAQNKMEMKKAADELYQLPETDTESSAPSEENEE
;
A
#
# COMPACT_ATOMS: atom_id res chain seq x y z
N MET A 1 3.41 27.69 -9.93
CA MET A 1 2.10 27.07 -10.20
C MET A 1 1.35 28.01 -11.12
N LEU A 2 0.88 27.56 -12.29
CA LEU A 2 0.09 28.45 -13.16
C LEU A 2 -1.27 28.67 -12.49
N VAL A 3 -1.61 29.94 -12.28
CA VAL A 3 -2.86 30.34 -11.65
C VAL A 3 -3.83 30.73 -12.77
N ARG A 4 -5.03 30.15 -12.74
CA ARG A 4 -6.14 30.64 -13.58
C ARG A 4 -6.69 31.88 -12.90
N ASP A 5 -6.85 32.96 -13.66
CA ASP A 5 -7.62 34.10 -13.18
C ASP A 5 -9.08 33.68 -12.97
N PRO A 6 -9.68 33.96 -11.80
CA PRO A 6 -11.05 33.57 -11.49
C PRO A 6 -12.06 34.36 -12.31
N ILE A 7 -11.66 35.53 -12.82
CA ILE A 7 -12.47 36.39 -13.65
C ILE A 7 -12.11 36.06 -15.10
N ASN A 8 -13.01 35.34 -15.77
CA ASN A 8 -12.92 34.96 -17.18
C ASN A 8 -13.10 36.19 -18.10
N LYS A 9 -12.33 37.26 -17.90
CA LYS A 9 -12.23 38.34 -18.88
C LYS A 9 -11.42 37.77 -20.03
N SER A 10 -12.05 37.56 -21.18
CA SER A 10 -11.36 37.22 -22.41
C SER A 10 -10.41 38.39 -22.72
N ILE A 11 -9.16 38.28 -22.29
CA ILE A 11 -8.13 39.24 -22.63
C ILE A 11 -8.00 39.19 -24.16
N ALA A 12 -8.12 40.36 -24.80
CA ALA A 12 -7.93 40.46 -26.24
C ALA A 12 -6.54 39.91 -26.59
N LYS A 13 -6.51 38.97 -27.53
CA LYS A 13 -5.28 38.36 -28.05
C LYS A 13 -4.47 39.45 -28.76
N GLN A 14 -3.60 40.15 -28.03
CA GLN A 14 -2.71 41.17 -28.58
C GLN A 14 -1.30 40.63 -28.72
N THR A 15 -0.65 40.99 -29.83
CA THR A 15 0.78 40.76 -30.02
C THR A 15 1.54 41.69 -29.09
N GLN A 16 2.45 41.13 -28.29
CA GLN A 16 3.28 41.89 -27.36
C GLN A 16 4.74 41.79 -27.80
N GLU A 17 5.47 42.90 -27.74
CA GLU A 17 6.91 42.90 -27.96
C GLU A 17 7.60 42.80 -26.60
N ILE A 18 8.36 41.72 -26.38
CA ILE A 18 9.20 41.56 -25.19
C ILE A 18 10.64 41.41 -25.67
N ASN A 19 11.51 42.32 -25.25
CA ASN A 19 12.95 42.32 -25.59
C ASN A 19 13.22 42.22 -27.11
N GLY A 20 12.46 42.93 -27.94
CA GLY A 20 12.61 42.90 -29.40
C GLY A 20 12.03 41.66 -30.09
N VAL A 21 11.37 40.75 -29.35
CA VAL A 21 10.71 39.57 -29.89
C VAL A 21 9.20 39.77 -29.86
N LEU A 22 8.57 39.69 -31.03
CA LEU A 22 7.12 39.73 -31.19
C LEU A 22 6.52 38.40 -30.75
N ILE A 23 5.82 38.40 -29.62
CA ILE A 23 5.12 37.24 -29.09
C ILE A 23 3.68 37.27 -29.61
N THR A 24 3.38 36.33 -30.51
CA THR A 24 2.02 36.12 -31.00
C THR A 24 1.18 35.36 -29.96
N PRO A 25 -0.07 35.77 -29.70
CA PRO A 25 -0.96 35.03 -28.83
C PRO A 25 -1.36 33.71 -29.49
N VAL A 26 -1.18 32.59 -28.78
CA VAL A 26 -1.52 31.23 -29.26
C VAL A 26 -2.44 30.55 -28.25
N ASP A 27 -3.43 29.82 -28.75
CA ASP A 27 -4.38 29.08 -27.90
C ASP A 27 -3.77 27.84 -27.24
N THR A 28 -2.82 27.20 -27.92
CA THR A 28 -2.15 26.01 -27.42
C THR A 28 -0.65 26.08 -27.66
N ILE A 29 0.14 25.95 -26.59
CA ILE A 29 1.59 25.89 -26.68
C ILE A 29 2.11 24.64 -25.97
N LYS A 30 3.12 24.01 -26.53
CA LYS A 30 3.83 22.91 -25.89
C LYS A 30 5.02 23.47 -25.11
N TYR A 31 4.98 23.33 -23.79
CA TYR A 31 6.04 23.77 -22.89
C TYR A 31 6.53 22.59 -22.05
N LEU A 32 7.83 22.30 -22.12
CA LEU A 32 8.47 21.18 -21.40
C LEU A 32 7.71 19.84 -21.54
N GLY A 33 7.18 19.57 -22.74
CA GLY A 33 6.42 18.34 -23.02
C GLY A 33 4.97 18.35 -22.53
N THR A 34 4.51 19.42 -21.87
CA THR A 34 3.10 19.61 -21.48
C THR A 34 2.40 20.59 -22.41
N TYR A 35 1.12 20.35 -22.70
CA TYR A 35 0.30 21.29 -23.48
C TYR A 35 -0.34 22.29 -22.52
N LEU A 36 -0.03 23.57 -22.70
CA LEU A 36 -0.71 24.69 -22.07
C LEU A 36 -1.78 25.16 -23.04
N THR A 37 -3.03 25.17 -22.57
CA THR A 37 -4.15 25.76 -23.31
C THR A 37 -4.43 27.14 -22.73
N SER A 38 -4.96 28.05 -23.54
CA SER A 38 -5.38 29.39 -23.12
C SER A 38 -6.37 29.33 -21.96
N GLU A 39 -7.27 28.34 -21.98
CA GLU A 39 -8.13 28.10 -20.84
C GLU A 39 -7.40 27.45 -19.66
N LEU A 40 -6.35 26.64 -19.85
CA LEU A 40 -5.73 25.81 -18.80
C LEU A 40 -6.72 24.90 -18.07
N SER A 41 -7.51 24.13 -18.83
CA SER A 41 -8.56 23.28 -18.26
C SER A 41 -7.97 22.13 -17.43
N ARG A 42 -8.45 21.97 -16.19
CA ARG A 42 -7.93 20.94 -15.28
C ARG A 42 -8.30 19.52 -15.74
N ARG A 43 -9.49 19.38 -16.34
CA ARG A 43 -10.03 18.08 -16.78
C ARG A 43 -9.25 17.55 -17.98
N ASP A 44 -9.02 18.38 -18.99
CA ASP A 44 -8.42 17.91 -20.24
C ASP A 44 -6.92 17.69 -20.09
N THR A 45 -6.23 18.54 -19.32
CA THR A 45 -4.80 18.35 -19.00
C THR A 45 -4.54 17.04 -18.24
N ILE A 46 -5.40 16.66 -17.29
CA ILE A 46 -5.29 15.38 -16.60
C ILE A 46 -5.63 14.23 -17.54
N LYS A 47 -6.72 14.34 -18.32
CA LYS A 47 -7.12 13.31 -19.28
C LYS A 47 -6.04 13.04 -20.32
N ALA A 48 -5.39 14.08 -20.86
CA ALA A 48 -4.31 13.96 -21.82
C ALA A 48 -3.08 13.24 -21.24
N ARG A 49 -2.71 13.54 -19.98
CA ARG A 49 -1.62 12.86 -19.27
C ARG A 49 -1.93 11.39 -19.01
N CYS A 50 -3.12 11.10 -18.50
CA CYS A 50 -3.57 9.72 -18.32
C CYS A 50 -3.55 8.95 -19.63
N LYS A 51 -4.01 9.58 -20.73
CA LYS A 51 -3.95 8.99 -22.07
C LYS A 51 -2.52 8.68 -22.48
N GLN A 52 -1.56 9.58 -22.21
CA GLN A 52 -0.15 9.34 -22.52
C GLN A 52 0.44 8.19 -21.69
N ALA A 53 0.20 8.16 -20.37
CA ALA A 53 0.70 7.10 -19.52
C ALA A 53 0.13 5.73 -19.89
N ILE A 54 -1.16 5.67 -20.26
CA ILE A 54 -1.79 4.44 -20.76
C ILE A 54 -1.13 3.98 -22.06
N ARG A 55 -0.84 4.88 -23.00
CA ARG A 55 -0.10 4.53 -24.22
C ARG A 55 1.28 3.94 -23.89
N ASN A 56 2.02 4.59 -22.98
CA ASN A 56 3.33 4.12 -22.54
C ASN A 56 3.23 2.72 -21.91
N ALA A 57 2.25 2.51 -21.02
CA ALA A 57 2.02 1.22 -20.39
C ALA A 57 1.64 0.14 -21.42
N LYS A 58 0.77 0.46 -22.39
CA LYS A 58 0.40 -0.44 -23.50
C LYS A 58 1.59 -0.84 -24.36
N GLY A 59 2.58 0.03 -24.55
CA GLY A 59 3.83 -0.32 -25.22
C GLY A 59 4.72 -1.27 -24.40
N LEU A 60 4.70 -1.17 -23.07
CA LEU A 60 5.51 -2.00 -22.18
C LEU A 60 4.88 -3.37 -21.87
N ILE A 61 3.55 -3.48 -21.90
CA ILE A 61 2.85 -4.75 -21.62
C ILE A 61 3.30 -5.90 -22.53
N PRO A 62 3.42 -5.74 -23.86
CA PRO A 62 3.95 -6.77 -24.75
C PRO A 62 5.37 -7.20 -24.38
N PHE A 63 6.22 -6.25 -24.00
CA PHE A 63 7.58 -6.52 -23.56
C PHE A 63 7.60 -7.38 -22.30
N ILE A 64 6.81 -7.01 -21.28
CA ILE A 64 6.67 -7.77 -20.02
C ILE A 64 6.19 -9.21 -20.28
N LYS A 65 5.24 -9.38 -21.20
CA LYS A 65 4.75 -10.70 -21.62
C LYS A 65 5.83 -11.52 -22.30
N LYS A 66 6.59 -10.92 -23.22
CA LYS A 66 7.65 -11.58 -24.00
C LYS A 66 8.81 -12.03 -23.11
N THR A 67 9.26 -11.16 -22.20
CA THR A 67 10.39 -11.43 -21.31
C THR A 67 10.02 -12.25 -20.08
N LYS A 68 8.72 -12.52 -19.84
CA LYS A 68 8.21 -13.22 -18.65
C LYS A 68 8.79 -12.62 -17.36
N MET A 69 8.66 -11.31 -17.20
CA MET A 69 9.21 -10.63 -16.02
C MET A 69 8.44 -10.98 -14.74
N HIS A 70 9.18 -11.11 -13.63
CA HIS A 70 8.56 -11.21 -12.31
C HIS A 70 7.91 -9.89 -11.92
N TRP A 71 6.79 -9.94 -11.19
CA TRP A 71 6.02 -8.77 -10.79
C TRP A 71 6.85 -7.68 -10.09
N LYS A 72 7.84 -8.04 -9.26
CA LYS A 72 8.71 -7.05 -8.59
C LYS A 72 9.42 -6.13 -9.59
N ILE A 73 9.88 -6.67 -10.71
CA ILE A 73 10.56 -5.90 -11.78
C ILE A 73 9.54 -5.05 -12.54
N ALA A 74 8.38 -5.62 -12.91
CA ALA A 74 7.31 -4.87 -13.57
C ALA A 74 6.80 -3.70 -12.71
N LYS A 75 6.69 -3.90 -11.39
CA LYS A 75 6.33 -2.86 -10.41
C LYS A 75 7.39 -1.76 -10.33
N LEU A 76 8.67 -2.11 -10.45
CA LEU A 76 9.78 -1.15 -10.49
C LEU A 76 9.72 -0.29 -11.77
N ILE A 77 9.47 -0.91 -12.92
CA ILE A 77 9.26 -0.20 -14.19
C ILE A 77 8.08 0.78 -14.08
N TYR A 78 6.96 0.35 -13.49
CA TYR A 78 5.83 1.24 -13.24
C TYR A 78 6.24 2.48 -12.43
N LYS A 79 6.95 2.28 -11.31
CA LYS A 79 7.40 3.38 -10.44
C LYS A 79 8.35 4.34 -11.15
N MET A 80 9.21 3.84 -12.03
CA MET A 80 10.24 4.66 -12.70
C MET A 80 9.78 5.33 -13.99
N VAL A 81 8.88 4.71 -14.75
CA VAL A 81 8.52 5.20 -16.09
C VAL A 81 7.09 5.74 -16.14
N ILE A 82 6.14 4.97 -15.61
CA ILE A 82 4.72 5.31 -15.73
C ILE A 82 4.29 6.34 -14.69
N SER A 83 4.73 6.18 -13.43
CA SER A 83 4.38 7.12 -12.36
C SER A 83 4.87 8.54 -12.66
N PRO A 84 6.13 8.78 -13.11
CA PRO A 84 6.56 10.11 -13.54
C PRO A 84 5.77 10.62 -14.74
N SER A 85 5.42 9.76 -15.72
CA SER A 85 4.59 10.17 -16.86
C SER A 85 3.19 10.66 -16.46
N MET A 86 2.65 10.19 -15.34
CA MET A 86 1.34 10.60 -14.80
C MET A 86 1.45 11.84 -13.90
N THR A 87 2.50 11.89 -13.08
CA THR A 87 2.68 12.89 -12.02
C THR A 87 3.40 14.14 -12.50
N TYR A 88 4.19 14.04 -13.56
CA TYR A 88 4.84 15.19 -14.18
C TYR A 88 3.81 16.22 -14.64
N GLY A 89 4.08 17.49 -14.34
CA GLY A 89 3.18 18.60 -14.61
C GLY A 89 1.96 18.69 -13.70
N LEU A 90 1.84 17.90 -12.63
CA LEU A 90 0.79 18.13 -11.61
C LEU A 90 0.93 19.51 -10.95
N ASN A 91 2.15 20.04 -10.88
CA ASN A 91 2.42 21.39 -10.37
C ASN A 91 1.81 22.52 -11.23
N VAL A 92 1.40 22.21 -12.47
CA VAL A 92 0.76 23.16 -13.39
C VAL A 92 -0.74 23.30 -13.10
N VAL A 93 -1.36 22.31 -12.45
CA VAL A 93 -2.82 22.24 -12.28
C VAL A 93 -3.19 21.81 -10.86
N ALA A 94 -4.02 22.61 -10.18
CA ALA A 94 -4.54 22.28 -8.86
C ALA A 94 -5.32 20.94 -8.86
N LEU A 95 -4.97 20.05 -7.92
CA LEU A 95 -5.61 18.76 -7.74
C LEU A 95 -6.88 18.85 -6.89
N THR A 96 -8.04 18.65 -7.51
CA THR A 96 -9.33 18.48 -6.81
C THR A 96 -9.51 17.03 -6.32
N LYS A 97 -10.42 16.80 -5.38
CA LYS A 97 -10.76 15.45 -4.88
C LYS A 97 -11.17 14.50 -6.01
N SER A 98 -12.05 14.94 -6.91
CA SER A 98 -12.49 14.16 -8.09
C SER A 98 -11.34 13.77 -9.00
N ASN A 99 -10.41 14.70 -9.25
CA ASN A 99 -9.23 14.45 -10.08
C ASN A 99 -8.30 13.42 -9.45
N ARG A 100 -8.10 13.46 -8.12
CA ARG A 100 -7.31 12.45 -7.38
C ARG A 100 -7.93 11.06 -7.51
N THR A 101 -9.26 10.94 -7.40
CA THR A 101 -9.96 9.66 -7.57
C THR A 101 -9.79 9.11 -8.99
N ARG A 102 -9.90 9.96 -10.02
CA ARG A 102 -9.66 9.56 -11.41
C ARG A 102 -8.23 9.08 -11.65
N LEU A 103 -7.24 9.80 -11.12
CA LEU A 103 -5.82 9.38 -11.23
C LEU A 103 -5.59 8.00 -10.60
N ARG A 104 -6.17 7.75 -9.42
CA ARG A 104 -6.11 6.42 -8.78
C ARG A 104 -6.78 5.33 -9.61
N GLN A 105 -7.89 5.65 -10.29
CA GLN A 105 -8.55 4.70 -11.18
C GLN A 105 -7.65 4.33 -12.36
N TYR A 106 -7.05 5.31 -13.04
CA TYR A 106 -6.11 5.06 -14.13
C TYR A 106 -4.88 4.26 -13.69
N GLU A 107 -4.32 4.60 -12.51
CA GLU A 107 -3.23 3.84 -11.90
C GLU A 107 -3.60 2.37 -11.69
N ARG A 108 -4.80 2.10 -11.15
CA ARG A 108 -5.28 0.73 -10.92
C ARG A 108 -5.43 -0.06 -12.22
N GLU A 109 -5.98 0.54 -13.27
CA GLU A 109 -6.12 -0.12 -14.57
C GLU A 109 -4.75 -0.51 -15.15
N ILE A 110 -3.78 0.41 -15.13
CA ILE A 110 -2.43 0.13 -15.64
C ILE A 110 -1.76 -0.99 -14.81
N LEU A 111 -1.83 -0.90 -13.48
CA LEU A 111 -1.23 -1.90 -12.60
C LEU A 111 -1.87 -3.28 -12.76
N LYS A 112 -3.19 -3.33 -12.96
CA LYS A 112 -3.93 -4.58 -13.22
C LYS A 112 -3.45 -5.24 -14.52
N ASP A 113 -3.32 -4.47 -15.59
CA ASP A 113 -2.84 -4.98 -16.88
C ASP A 113 -1.39 -5.48 -16.81
N MET A 114 -0.50 -4.73 -16.14
CA MET A 114 0.89 -5.14 -15.95
C MET A 114 1.01 -6.37 -15.04
N LEU A 115 0.19 -6.45 -13.99
CA LEU A 115 0.16 -7.61 -13.10
C LEU A 115 -0.34 -8.85 -13.84
N GLN A 116 -1.38 -8.72 -14.67
CA GLN A 116 -1.87 -9.82 -15.49
C GLN A 116 -0.79 -10.30 -16.47
N ALA A 117 -0.09 -9.37 -17.11
CA ALA A 117 1.04 -9.68 -17.99
C ALA A 117 2.15 -10.44 -17.26
N ALA A 118 2.49 -10.02 -16.04
CA ALA A 118 3.52 -10.65 -15.22
C ALA A 118 3.07 -11.99 -14.59
N ARG A 119 1.78 -12.19 -14.33
CA ARG A 119 1.22 -13.44 -13.76
C ARG A 119 1.04 -14.55 -14.79
N ASN A 120 0.84 -14.23 -16.06
CA ASN A 120 0.71 -15.20 -17.15
C ASN A 120 2.02 -15.97 -17.47
N GLN A 121 2.97 -16.04 -16.53
CA GLN A 121 4.08 -16.97 -16.69
C GLN A 121 3.51 -18.39 -16.75
N PRO A 122 3.92 -19.22 -17.72
CA PRO A 122 3.63 -20.64 -17.64
C PRO A 122 4.25 -21.12 -16.33
N LYS A 123 3.42 -21.57 -15.39
CA LYS A 123 3.91 -22.33 -14.23
C LYS A 123 4.74 -23.45 -14.82
N LEU A 124 6.04 -23.49 -14.55
CA LEU A 124 6.88 -24.63 -14.88
C LEU A 124 6.17 -25.86 -14.32
N LYS A 125 5.52 -26.64 -15.19
CA LYS A 125 4.95 -27.92 -14.80
C LYS A 125 6.15 -28.79 -14.45
N HIS A 126 6.48 -28.90 -13.17
CA HIS A 126 7.20 -30.07 -12.71
C HIS A 126 6.34 -31.26 -13.13
N LYS A 127 6.83 -32.02 -14.11
CA LYS A 127 6.25 -33.30 -14.50
C LYS A 127 6.46 -34.25 -13.32
N LYS A 128 5.58 -34.17 -12.32
CA LYS A 128 5.47 -35.19 -11.28
C LYS A 128 5.00 -36.46 -11.99
N SER A 129 5.93 -37.38 -12.23
CA SER A 129 5.61 -38.78 -12.47
C SER A 129 4.71 -39.22 -11.32
N SER A 130 3.52 -39.70 -11.69
CA SER A 130 2.49 -40.18 -10.78
C SER A 130 3.03 -41.32 -9.92
N LYS A 131 3.05 -41.11 -8.60
CA LYS A 131 2.68 -42.13 -7.62
C LYS A 131 2.15 -41.45 -6.36
N GLU A 132 0.92 -41.82 -6.07
CA GLU A 132 0.26 -41.84 -4.76
C GLU A 132 -0.06 -40.51 -4.07
N LYS A 133 -1.37 -40.28 -3.94
CA LYS A 133 -1.97 -39.19 -3.18
C LYS A 133 -1.83 -39.50 -1.69
N GLN A 134 -1.13 -38.65 -0.95
CA GLN A 134 -1.37 -38.46 0.47
C GLN A 134 -1.75 -37.00 0.72
N SER A 135 -2.86 -36.83 1.45
CA SER A 135 -3.46 -35.56 1.88
C SER A 135 -2.43 -34.64 2.57
N PRO A 136 -2.39 -33.32 2.30
CA PRO A 136 -1.48 -32.44 3.03
C PRO A 136 -2.08 -32.13 4.40
N LYS A 137 -1.86 -33.02 5.37
CA LYS A 137 -1.81 -32.63 6.77
C LYS A 137 -0.52 -31.83 7.01
N SER A 138 -0.66 -30.71 7.73
CA SER A 138 0.40 -29.89 8.30
C SER A 138 1.15 -28.93 7.35
N SER A 139 0.99 -27.63 7.67
CA SER A 139 1.85 -26.53 7.25
C SER A 139 3.28 -26.78 7.69
N ARG A 140 4.11 -27.32 6.79
CA ARG A 140 5.56 -27.39 6.98
C ARG A 140 6.17 -26.02 6.62
N TYR A 141 6.46 -25.21 7.63
CA TYR A 141 7.48 -24.17 7.50
C TYR A 141 8.79 -24.86 7.09
N THR A 142 9.41 -24.42 6.01
CA THR A 142 10.74 -24.89 5.62
C THR A 142 11.74 -24.40 6.67
N THR A 143 12.17 -25.29 7.56
CA THR A 143 13.29 -25.05 8.47
C THR A 143 14.54 -24.85 7.63
N THR A 144 14.89 -23.59 7.40
CA THR A 144 16.22 -23.22 6.91
C THR A 144 17.19 -23.49 8.06
N GLU A 145 18.22 -24.31 7.85
CA GLU A 145 19.28 -24.52 8.83
C GLU A 145 19.88 -23.15 9.22
N ARG A 146 19.89 -22.86 10.53
CA ARG A 146 20.26 -21.54 11.05
C ARG A 146 21.76 -21.45 11.30
N LYS A 147 22.31 -20.25 11.11
CA LYS A 147 23.68 -19.94 11.54
C LYS A 147 23.78 -20.03 13.06
N VAL A 148 24.70 -20.86 13.55
CA VAL A 148 25.01 -21.03 14.97
C VAL A 148 25.43 -19.67 15.55
N GLY A 149 24.88 -19.29 16.71
CA GLY A 149 25.34 -18.12 17.48
C GLY A 149 24.39 -16.93 17.61
N ARG A 150 23.15 -16.99 17.08
CA ARG A 150 22.11 -15.98 17.40
C ARG A 150 21.13 -16.56 18.42
N PRO A 151 21.13 -16.12 19.69
CA PRO A 151 20.11 -16.53 20.66
C PRO A 151 18.72 -16.24 20.11
N ILE A 152 17.85 -17.23 20.17
CA ILE A 152 16.44 -17.11 19.80
C ILE A 152 15.68 -17.18 21.10
N TYR A 153 15.05 -16.09 21.48
CA TYR A 153 14.10 -16.09 22.57
C TYR A 153 12.83 -16.78 22.05
N THR A 154 12.61 -18.00 22.50
CA THR A 154 11.38 -18.75 22.25
C THR A 154 10.40 -18.53 23.39
N TRP A 155 9.13 -18.84 23.17
CA TRP A 155 8.13 -18.78 24.24
C TRP A 155 8.47 -19.78 25.37
N GLU A 156 9.18 -20.88 25.07
CA GLU A 156 9.71 -21.81 26.08
C GLU A 156 10.77 -21.15 26.96
N ASP A 157 11.62 -20.29 26.39
CA ASP A 157 12.62 -19.53 27.17
C ASP A 157 11.95 -18.50 28.08
N SER A 158 10.86 -17.87 27.62
CA SER A 158 10.03 -16.99 28.48
C SER A 158 9.44 -17.76 29.65
N LEU A 159 8.85 -18.92 29.38
CA LEU A 159 8.28 -19.76 30.45
C LEU A 159 9.33 -20.20 31.45
N ARG A 160 10.52 -20.63 31.00
CA ARG A 160 11.62 -20.98 31.92
C ARG A 160 12.04 -19.81 32.79
N GLN A 161 12.03 -18.60 32.24
CA GLN A 161 12.36 -17.40 32.98
C GLN A 161 11.29 -17.07 34.03
N ASP A 162 10.01 -17.18 33.67
CA ASP A 162 8.89 -16.95 34.59
C ASP A 162 8.86 -18.00 35.71
N LEU A 163 9.10 -19.28 35.38
CA LEU A 163 9.23 -20.37 36.34
C LEU A 163 10.35 -20.12 37.36
N ASN A 164 11.50 -19.68 36.87
CA ASN A 164 12.65 -19.34 37.70
C ASN A 164 12.37 -18.11 38.58
N TYR A 165 11.69 -17.10 38.04
CA TYR A 165 11.30 -15.91 38.81
C TYR A 165 10.35 -16.25 39.96
N HIS A 166 9.45 -17.22 39.76
CA HIS A 166 8.48 -17.65 40.76
C HIS A 166 8.93 -18.85 41.61
N ASN A 167 10.18 -19.33 41.48
CA ASN A 167 10.71 -20.52 42.18
C ASN A 167 9.78 -21.74 42.11
N ARG A 168 9.13 -21.96 40.96
CA ARG A 168 8.21 -23.09 40.77
C ARG A 168 8.77 -24.10 39.77
N ASN A 169 8.53 -25.38 40.02
CA ASN A 169 9.00 -26.45 39.16
C ASN A 169 8.09 -26.66 37.95
N GLN A 170 8.65 -27.04 36.79
CA GLN A 170 7.89 -27.30 35.56
C GLN A 170 6.77 -28.35 35.78
N GLU A 171 7.05 -29.40 36.55
CA GLU A 171 6.09 -30.49 36.83
C GLU A 171 4.89 -30.00 37.65
N GLU A 172 5.12 -29.09 38.61
CA GLU A 172 4.06 -28.45 39.39
C GLU A 172 3.18 -27.57 38.50
N TRP A 173 3.78 -26.89 37.52
CA TRP A 173 3.03 -26.11 36.53
C TRP A 173 2.27 -26.98 35.54
N ASP A 174 2.83 -28.07 35.07
CA ASP A 174 2.17 -28.97 34.13
C ASP A 174 0.94 -29.65 34.77
N THR A 175 1.02 -29.95 36.07
CA THR A 175 -0.13 -30.45 36.85
C THR A 175 -1.15 -29.35 37.14
N LEU A 176 -0.70 -28.17 37.57
CA LEU A 176 -1.58 -27.01 37.77
C LEU A 176 -2.34 -26.66 36.48
N ALA A 177 -1.66 -26.60 35.34
CA ALA A 177 -2.20 -26.22 34.04
C ALA A 177 -3.31 -27.15 33.53
N GLN A 178 -3.38 -28.40 34.02
CA GLN A 178 -4.47 -29.31 33.69
C GLN A 178 -5.78 -28.95 34.42
N ASN A 179 -5.70 -28.31 35.59
CA ASN A 179 -6.86 -27.90 36.38
C ASN A 179 -7.11 -26.39 36.29
N LYS A 180 -8.10 -26.01 35.48
CA LYS A 180 -8.43 -24.60 35.20
C LYS A 180 -8.79 -23.79 36.45
N MET A 181 -9.44 -24.38 37.46
CA MET A 181 -9.84 -23.64 38.67
C MET A 181 -8.65 -23.35 39.58
N GLU A 182 -7.72 -24.30 39.71
CA GLU A 182 -6.49 -24.13 40.49
C GLU A 182 -5.52 -23.18 39.81
N MET A 183 -5.42 -23.22 38.48
CA MET A 183 -4.71 -22.20 37.68
C MET A 183 -5.21 -20.80 37.98
N LYS A 184 -6.53 -20.61 37.99
CA LYS A 184 -7.14 -19.31 38.24
C LYS A 184 -6.84 -18.84 39.67
N LYS A 185 -7.02 -19.72 40.66
CA LYS A 185 -6.72 -19.41 42.06
C LYS A 185 -5.25 -19.05 42.28
N ALA A 186 -4.31 -19.80 41.70
CA ALA A 186 -2.89 -19.51 41.79
C ALA A 186 -2.51 -18.18 41.10
N ALA A 187 -3.18 -17.84 39.99
CA ALA A 187 -2.99 -16.54 39.34
C ALA A 187 -3.55 -15.39 40.20
N ASP A 188 -4.73 -15.57 40.80
CA ASP A 188 -5.35 -14.59 41.69
C ASP A 188 -4.49 -14.38 42.97
N GLU A 189 -3.86 -15.44 43.49
CA GLU A 189 -2.89 -15.37 44.60
C GLU A 189 -1.56 -14.68 44.21
N LEU A 190 -1.08 -14.90 42.98
CA LEU A 190 0.16 -14.30 42.46
C LEU A 190 -0.01 -12.80 42.15
N TYR A 191 -1.18 -12.43 41.63
CA TYR A 191 -1.56 -11.08 41.31
C TYR A 191 -2.60 -10.60 42.31
N GLN A 192 -2.23 -10.49 43.60
CA GLN A 192 -3.07 -9.81 44.60
C GLN A 192 -3.33 -8.37 44.14
N LEU A 193 -4.38 -8.19 43.36
CA LEU A 193 -4.96 -6.90 43.07
C LEU A 193 -5.81 -6.56 44.30
N PRO A 194 -5.57 -5.45 44.99
CA PRO A 194 -6.45 -5.05 46.08
C PRO A 194 -7.88 -4.95 45.53
N GLU A 195 -8.82 -5.61 46.20
CA GLU A 195 -10.25 -5.46 45.94
C GLU A 195 -10.58 -3.97 46.09
N THR A 196 -10.72 -3.27 44.97
CA THR A 196 -11.29 -1.93 44.99
C THR A 196 -12.78 -2.11 45.20
N ASP A 197 -13.21 -1.99 46.44
CA ASP A 197 -14.59 -1.67 46.80
C ASP A 197 -14.99 -0.40 46.06
N THR A 198 -15.61 -0.55 44.89
CA THR A 198 -16.33 0.54 44.24
C THR A 198 -17.79 0.37 44.61
N GLU A 199 -18.14 0.97 45.73
CA GLU A 199 -19.51 1.17 46.17
C GLU A 199 -20.38 1.64 45.00
N SER A 200 -21.45 0.90 44.78
CA SER A 200 -22.60 1.30 43.98
C SER A 200 -23.11 2.67 44.42
N SER A 201 -22.83 3.72 43.63
CA SER A 201 -23.57 4.98 43.65
C SER A 201 -24.32 5.18 42.35
N ALA A 202 -25.64 4.97 42.48
CA ALA A 202 -26.82 5.55 41.84
C ALA A 202 -26.80 6.00 40.35
N PRO A 203 -27.91 5.76 39.62
CA PRO A 203 -28.08 6.14 38.22
C PRO A 203 -28.40 7.64 38.07
N SER A 204 -27.80 8.29 37.08
CA SER A 204 -28.14 9.67 36.69
C SER A 204 -29.38 9.67 35.79
N GLU A 205 -30.38 10.41 36.22
CA GLU A 205 -31.62 10.68 35.50
C GLU A 205 -31.39 11.52 34.24
N GLU A 206 -32.14 11.16 33.19
CA GLU A 206 -32.49 12.02 32.05
C GLU A 206 -33.08 13.34 32.55
N ASN A 207 -32.73 14.46 31.90
CA ASN A 207 -33.69 15.53 31.63
C ASN A 207 -33.29 16.28 30.35
N GLU A 208 -34.24 16.29 29.43
CA GLU A 208 -34.33 17.20 28.28
C GLU A 208 -34.76 18.58 28.76
N GLU A 209 -34.00 19.63 28.39
CA GLU A 209 -34.51 20.92 27.86
C GLU A 209 -33.34 21.74 27.28
#